data_AF-A0A958VK65-F1
#
_entry.id   AF-A0A958VK65-F1
#
_cell.length_a   1.000
_cell.length_b   1.000
_cell.length_c   1.000
_cell.angle_alpha   90.00
_cell.angle_beta   90.00
_cell.angle_gamma   90.00
#
_symmetry.space_group_name_H-M   'P 1'
#
loop_
_entity.id
_entity.type
_entity.pdbx_description
1 polymer ?
#
loop_
_entity_poly.entity_id
_entity_poly.type
_entity_poly.pdbx_seq_one_letter_code
_entity_poly.pdbx_strand_id
1 'polypeptide(L)' 'MKFTLLFAVLLSFALIACGGPSAPASPGNTDSYGTTHEGEAVEGRNELD' A
#
# COMPACT_ATOMS: atom_id res chain seq x y z
N MET A 1 -19.26 5.97 -31.79
CA MET A 1 -19.90 4.89 -31.00
C MET A 1 -19.17 3.55 -31.10
N LYS A 2 -18.85 3.02 -32.29
CA LYS A 2 -18.17 1.71 -32.44
C LYS A 2 -16.76 1.64 -31.82
N PHE A 3 -15.93 2.66 -32.01
CA PHE A 3 -14.57 2.73 -31.44
C PHE A 3 -14.56 2.87 -29.92
N THR A 4 -15.54 3.58 -29.36
CA THR A 4 -15.69 3.78 -27.92
C THR A 4 -15.92 2.44 -27.21
N LEU A 5 -16.69 1.55 -27.83
CA LEU A 5 -16.98 0.23 -27.30
C LEU A 5 -15.73 -0.67 -27.34
N LEU A 6 -14.99 -0.65 -28.44
CA LEU A 6 -13.72 -1.37 -28.56
C LEU A 6 -12.69 -0.90 -27.52
N PHE A 7 -12.58 0.41 -27.30
CA PHE A 7 -11.69 0.99 -26.30
C PHE A 7 -12.07 0.55 -24.87
N ALA A 8 -13.36 0.54 -24.53
CA ALA A 8 -13.83 0.11 -23.22
C ALA A 8 -13.51 -1.37 -22.93
N VAL A 9 -13.63 -2.24 -23.94
CA VAL A 9 -13.30 -3.67 -23.82
C VAL A 9 -11.79 -3.86 -23.58
N LEU A 10 -10.95 -3.15 -24.35
CA LEU A 10 -9.50 -3.23 -24.17
C LEU A 10 -9.04 -2.68 -22.81
N LEU A 11 -9.62 -1.58 -22.35
CA LEU A 11 -9.32 -1.02 -21.04
C LEU A 11 -9.68 -1.99 -19.90
N SER A 12 -10.84 -2.65 -20.00
CA SER A 12 -11.28 -3.65 -19.02
C SER A 12 -10.30 -4.83 -18.96
N PHE A 13 -9.84 -5.31 -20.12
CA PHE A 13 -8.82 -6.37 -20.19
C PHE A 13 -7.49 -5.94 -19.57
N ALA A 14 -7.05 -4.70 -19.82
CA ALA A 14 -5.81 -4.17 -19.25
C ALA A 14 -5.88 -4.07 -17.71
N LEU A 15 -7.02 -3.65 -17.15
CA LEU A 15 -7.22 -3.55 -15.70
C LEU A 15 -7.24 -4.92 -15.01
N ILE A 16 -7.84 -5.93 -15.65
CA ILE A 16 -7.85 -7.31 -15.13
C ILE A 16 -6.44 -7.90 -15.17
N ALA A 17 -5.70 -7.68 -16.26
CA ALA A 17 -4.35 -8.21 -16.44
C ALA A 17 -3.30 -7.53 -15.54
N CYS A 18 -3.47 -6.24 -15.27
CA CYS A 18 -2.55 -5.49 -14.41
C CYS A 18 -2.68 -5.88 -12.92
N GLY A 19 -3.77 -6.57 -12.56
CA GLY A 19 -4.13 -6.78 -11.16
C GLY A 19 -4.55 -5.47 -10.49
N GLY A 20 -5.47 -5.56 -9.53
CA GLY A 20 -5.81 -4.41 -8.69
C GLY A 20 -4.58 -3.93 -7.90
N PRO A 21 -4.58 -2.68 -7.39
CA PRO A 21 -3.53 -2.21 -6.51
C PRO A 21 -3.44 -3.15 -5.31
N SER A 22 -2.41 -3.99 -5.28
CA SER A 22 -2.10 -4.83 -4.14
C SER A 22 -1.36 -3.96 -3.14
N ALA A 23 -1.90 -3.85 -1.92
CA ALA A 23 -1.13 -3.22 -0.85
C ALA A 23 0.19 -4.00 -0.68
N PRO A 24 1.32 -3.30 -0.48
CA PRO A 24 2.56 -3.99 -0.15
C PRO A 24 2.30 -4.90 1.05
N ALA A 25 2.98 -6.06 1.07
CA ALA A 25 2.93 -6.95 2.22
C ALA A 25 3.19 -6.11 3.48
N SER A 26 2.35 -6.32 4.51
CA SER A 26 2.51 -5.65 5.81
C SER A 26 3.98 -5.73 6.22
N PRO A 27 4.57 -4.67 6.80
CA PRO A 27 5.94 -4.70 7.25
C PRO A 27 6.17 -5.99 8.03
N GLY A 28 7.17 -6.80 7.62
CA GLY A 28 7.44 -8.09 8.26
C GLY A 28 7.85 -7.98 9.73
N ASN A 29 8.03 -6.76 10.22
CA ASN A 29 8.30 -6.42 11.60
C ASN A 29 7.58 -5.08 11.92
N THR A 30 6.32 -5.18 12.35
CA THR A 30 5.57 -4.03 12.91
C THR A 30 6.04 -3.68 14.32
N ASP A 31 6.71 -4.60 15.00
CA ASP A 31 7.09 -4.48 16.41
C ASP A 31 8.26 -3.50 16.61
N SER A 32 9.08 -3.28 15.57
CA SER A 32 10.16 -2.29 15.57
C SER A 32 9.70 -0.89 15.17
N TYR A 33 8.43 -0.71 14.78
CA TYR A 33 7.96 0.61 14.38
C TYR A 33 7.82 1.50 15.61
N GLY A 34 8.68 2.53 15.70
CA GLY A 34 8.71 3.43 16.86
C GLY A 34 9.66 3.02 17.98
N THR A 35 10.50 2.01 17.76
CA THR A 35 11.60 1.64 18.66
C THR A 35 12.95 2.16 18.15
N THR A 36 13.93 2.24 19.05
CA THR A 36 15.33 2.54 18.71
C THR A 36 15.97 1.34 18.01
N HIS A 37 17.18 1.53 17.48
CA HIS A 37 18.00 0.44 16.96
C HIS A 37 18.34 -0.66 17.99
N GLU A 38 18.13 -0.39 19.28
CA GLU A 38 18.29 -1.33 20.40
C GLU A 38 16.97 -2.03 20.76
N GLY A 39 15.85 -1.68 20.11
CA GLY A 39 14.52 -2.24 20.38
C GLY A 39 13.74 -1.52 21.48
N GLU A 40 14.29 -0.46 22.07
CA GLU A 40 13.67 0.33 23.13
C GLU A 40 12.64 1.31 22.58
N ALA A 41 11.58 1.64 23.33
CA ALA A 41 10.64 2.68 22.91
C ALA A 41 11.35 4.05 22.84
N VAL A 42 11.03 4.87 21.84
CA VAL A 42 11.57 6.24 21.76
C VAL A 42 10.86 7.12 22.81
N GLU A 43 11.58 7.53 23.84
CA GLU A 43 11.09 8.46 24.88
C GLU A 43 10.71 9.83 24.30
N GLY A 44 9.76 10.54 24.94
CA GLY A 44 9.37 11.90 24.56
C GLY A 44 8.50 12.06 23.31
N ARG A 45 8.18 10.99 22.56
CA ARG A 45 7.36 11.11 21.33
C ARG A 45 5.85 11.16 21.55
N ASN A 46 5.36 10.73 22.69
CA ASN A 46 3.92 10.66 23.03
C ASN A 46 3.58 11.28 24.40
N GLU A 47 4.46 12.11 24.95
CA GLU A 47 4.15 12.83 26.19
C GLU A 47 3.12 13.92 25.84
N LEU A 48 1.85 13.65 26.17
CA LEU A 48 0.82 14.68 26.24
C LEU A 48 1.11 15.47 27.52
N ASP A 49 1.67 16.67 27.37
CA ASP A 49 1.73 17.69 28.44
C ASP A 49 0.34 17.95 29.05
#